data_AF-A0A699U456-F1
#
_entry.id   AF-A0A699U456-F1
#
_cell.length_a   1.000
_cell.length_b   1.000
_cell.length_c   1.000
_cell.angle_alpha   90.00
_cell.angle_beta   90.00
_cell.angle_gamma   90.00
#
_symmetry.space_group_name_H-M   'P 1'
#
loop_
_entity.id
_entity.type
_entity.pdbx_description
1 polymer ?
#
loop_
_entity_poly.entity_id
_entity_poly.type
_entity_poly.pdbx_seq_one_letter_code
_entity_poly.pdbx_strand_id
1 'polypeptide(L)'
;AVYKLGAVDAQQYPKVITALLCPRIIEPEEVKVEQYNRGLSKNIHGDVTSSRPAGIDEAVRMAYQLMGQIIQDKTDEVSEGEKRKGEGDRGSRGDNRR
;
A
#
# COMPACT_ATOMS: atom_id res chain seq x y z
N ALA A 1 -11.33 39.34 43.64
CA ALA A 1 -10.29 39.49 42.59
C ALA A 1 -10.95 39.26 41.24
N VAL A 2 -10.89 40.24 40.33
CA VAL A 2 -11.41 40.09 38.97
C VAL A 2 -10.29 39.44 38.16
N TYR A 3 -10.47 38.18 37.76
CA TYR A 3 -9.51 37.51 36.89
C TYR A 3 -9.58 38.15 35.51
N LYS A 4 -8.57 38.96 35.17
CA LYS A 4 -8.35 39.41 33.80
C LYS A 4 -7.94 38.20 32.97
N LEU A 5 -8.81 37.74 32.07
CA LEU A 5 -8.41 36.86 30.98
C LEU A 5 -7.52 37.69 30.04
N GLY A 6 -6.23 37.38 30.02
CA GLY A 6 -5.30 37.91 29.03
C GLY A 6 -5.76 37.54 27.62
N ALA A 7 -5.54 38.45 26.67
CA ALA A 7 -5.78 38.20 25.26
C ALA A 7 -4.96 36.98 24.82
N VAL A 8 -5.65 35.89 24.52
CA VAL A 8 -5.05 34.69 23.94
C VAL A 8 -4.80 34.98 22.47
N ASP A 9 -3.52 35.12 22.12
CA ASP A 9 -3.08 35.30 20.74
C ASP A 9 -3.61 34.15 19.87
N ALA A 10 -4.49 34.48 18.92
CA ALA A 10 -5.21 33.51 18.12
C ALA A 10 -4.31 32.65 17.21
N GLN A 11 -3.02 32.97 17.07
CA GLN A 11 -2.07 32.17 16.31
C GLN A 11 -1.47 31.02 17.13
N GLN A 12 -1.58 31.04 18.46
CA GLN A 12 -1.19 29.91 19.32
C GLN A 12 -2.27 28.79 19.35
N TYR A 13 -3.49 29.06 18.86
CA TYR A 13 -4.67 28.22 19.05
C TYR A 13 -5.20 27.39 17.87
N PRO A 14 -4.62 27.28 16.66
CA PRO A 14 -5.21 26.37 15.66
C PRO A 14 -5.10 24.89 16.08
N LYS A 15 -4.07 24.54 16.86
CA LYS A 15 -3.81 23.18 17.35
C LYS A 15 -4.62 22.81 18.60
N VAL A 16 -4.92 23.78 19.45
CA VAL A 16 -5.62 23.56 20.73
C VAL A 16 -7.14 23.50 20.50
N ILE A 17 -7.64 24.29 19.54
CA ILE A 17 -9.06 24.34 19.15
C ILE A 17 -9.50 23.01 18.50
N THR A 18 -8.63 22.39 17.69
CA THR A 18 -8.88 21.07 17.07
C THR A 18 -8.95 19.94 18.10
N ALA A 19 -8.09 19.96 19.12
CA ALA A 19 -8.08 18.96 20.18
C ALA A 19 -9.33 19.01 21.10
N LEU A 20 -9.94 20.19 21.29
CA LEU A 20 -11.05 20.39 22.21
C LEU A 20 -12.44 20.24 21.56
N LEU A 21 -12.61 20.59 20.28
CA LEU A 21 -13.94 20.67 19.67
C LEU A 21 -14.39 19.38 18.95
N CYS A 22 -13.46 18.53 18.48
CA CYS A 22 -13.82 17.53 17.47
C CYS A 22 -13.15 16.13 17.58
N PRO A 23 -13.03 15.47 18.75
CA PRO A 23 -12.49 14.10 18.79
C PRO A 23 -13.27 13.08 17.95
N ARG A 24 -14.55 13.38 17.64
CA ARG A 24 -15.45 12.50 16.87
C ARG A 24 -15.65 12.93 15.41
N ILE A 25 -15.29 14.15 15.03
CA ILE A 25 -15.56 14.67 13.68
C ILE A 25 -14.37 14.40 12.75
N ILE A 26 -13.15 14.38 13.30
CA ILE A 26 -11.94 14.08 12.53
C ILE A 26 -11.38 12.78 13.08
N GLU A 27 -11.63 11.67 12.37
CA GLU A 27 -10.97 10.41 12.70
C GLU A 27 -9.44 10.58 12.61
N PRO A 28 -8.69 10.13 13.62
CA PRO A 28 -7.24 10.10 13.56
C PRO A 28 -6.76 9.28 12.36
N GLU A 29 -5.62 9.66 11.81
CA GLU A 29 -5.07 9.04 10.62
C GLU A 29 -4.72 7.56 10.83
N GLU A 30 -4.24 7.20 12.03
CA GLU A 30 -3.99 5.81 12.43
C GLU A 30 -5.26 4.94 12.34
N VAL A 31 -6.40 5.49 12.75
CA VAL A 31 -7.70 4.79 12.71
C VAL A 31 -8.15 4.57 11.27
N LYS A 32 -7.94 5.56 10.39
CA LYS A 32 -8.24 5.44 8.95
C LYS A 32 -7.36 4.40 8.28
N VAL A 33 -6.07 4.38 8.58
CA VAL A 33 -5.12 3.39 8.07
C VAL A 33 -5.51 1.98 8.52
N GLU A 34 -5.87 1.79 9.79
CA GLU A 34 -6.31 0.48 10.28
C GLU A 34 -7.59 0.02 9.58
N GLN A 35 -8.58 0.90 9.42
CA GLN A 35 -9.81 0.60 8.70
C GLN A 35 -9.55 0.22 7.25
N TYR A 36 -8.64 0.95 6.58
CA TYR A 36 -8.24 0.64 5.21
C TYR A 36 -7.54 -0.72 5.11
N ASN A 37 -6.59 -0.99 6.00
CA ASN A 37 -5.85 -2.25 6.02
C ASN A 37 -6.80 -3.45 6.19
N ARG A 38 -7.84 -3.35 7.03
CA ARG A 38 -8.86 -4.40 7.18
C ARG A 38 -9.60 -4.74 5.89
N GLY A 39 -9.69 -3.81 4.93
CA GLY A 39 -10.30 -4.02 3.62
C GLY A 39 -9.37 -4.60 2.56
N LEU A 40 -8.06 -4.71 2.83
CA LEU A 40 -7.08 -5.18 1.85
C LEU A 40 -7.16 -6.69 1.62
N SER A 41 -6.84 -7.10 0.39
CA SER A 41 -6.68 -8.52 0.09
C SER A 41 -5.51 -9.12 0.89
N LYS A 42 -5.64 -10.39 1.27
CA LYS A 42 -4.65 -11.10 2.10
C LYS A 42 -3.23 -11.07 1.51
N ASN A 43 -3.12 -11.00 0.18
CA ASN A 43 -1.85 -11.04 -0.53
C ASN A 43 -1.00 -9.78 -0.34
N ILE A 44 -1.62 -8.63 -0.07
CA ILE A 44 -0.91 -7.34 0.12
C ILE A 44 -1.08 -6.76 1.52
N HIS A 45 -2.04 -7.27 2.30
CA HIS A 45 -2.32 -6.79 3.66
C HIS A 45 -1.07 -6.82 4.55
N GLY A 46 -0.33 -7.93 4.53
CA GLY A 46 0.87 -8.11 5.35
C GLY A 46 1.93 -7.06 5.03
N ASP A 47 2.23 -6.89 3.75
CA ASP A 47 3.24 -5.95 3.26
C ASP A 47 2.89 -4.52 3.63
N VAL A 48 1.67 -4.06 3.29
CA VAL A 48 1.20 -2.71 3.65
C VAL A 48 1.23 -2.47 5.16
N THR A 49 0.82 -3.44 5.97
CA THR A 49 0.82 -3.31 7.44
C THR A 49 2.25 -3.22 7.99
N SER A 50 3.16 -4.04 7.45
CA SER A 50 4.57 -4.07 7.87
C SER A 50 5.34 -2.80 7.52
N SER A 51 4.96 -2.12 6.44
CA SER A 51 5.55 -0.85 6.03
C SER A 51 5.13 0.33 6.91
N ARG A 52 4.09 0.16 7.74
CA ARG A 52 3.59 1.16 8.70
C ARG A 52 3.40 2.54 8.05
N PRO A 53 2.46 2.66 7.10
CA PRO A 53 2.24 3.91 6.38
C PRO A 53 1.93 5.04 7.35
N ALA A 54 2.47 6.23 7.06
CA ALA A 54 2.23 7.43 7.84
C ALA A 54 0.78 7.91 7.71
N GLY A 55 0.08 7.48 6.66
CA GLY A 55 -1.26 7.96 6.33
C GLY A 55 -2.02 7.14 5.31
N ILE A 56 -3.29 7.51 5.11
CA ILE A 56 -4.19 6.81 4.19
C ILE A 56 -3.69 6.90 2.74
N ASP A 57 -3.18 8.06 2.34
CA ASP A 57 -2.67 8.29 0.98
C ASP A 57 -1.46 7.41 0.68
N GLU A 58 -0.59 7.21 1.68
CA GLU A 58 0.56 6.33 1.55
C GLU A 58 0.15 4.86 1.51
N ALA A 59 -0.78 4.44 2.37
CA ALA A 59 -1.32 3.09 2.36
C ALA A 59 -1.96 2.75 1.00
N VAL A 60 -2.71 3.69 0.43
CA VAL A 60 -3.33 3.58 -0.89
C VAL A 60 -2.26 3.46 -1.99
N ARG A 61 -1.26 4.35 -2.00
CA ARG A 61 -0.17 4.31 -2.98
C ARG A 61 0.59 2.98 -2.96
N MET A 62 0.93 2.47 -1.77
CA MET A 62 1.63 1.19 -1.64
C MET A 62 0.78 0.02 -2.14
N ALA A 63 -0.51 -0.02 -1.77
CA ALA A 63 -1.43 -1.06 -2.23
C ALA A 63 -1.52 -1.10 -3.77
N TYR A 64 -1.58 0.07 -4.43
CA TYR A 64 -1.56 0.16 -5.89
C TYR A 64 -0.26 -0.38 -6.50
N GLN A 65 0.90 -0.05 -5.92
CA GLN A 65 2.20 -0.53 -6.42
C GLN A 65 2.34 -2.04 -6.28
N LEU A 66 1.98 -2.60 -5.12
CA LEU A 66 2.03 -4.05 -4.86
C LEU A 66 1.08 -4.81 -5.77
N MET A 67 -0.12 -4.29 -6.01
CA MET A 67 -1.06 -4.89 -6.95
C MET A 67 -0.48 -4.91 -8.37
N GLY A 68 0.20 -3.82 -8.79
CA GLY A 68 0.89 -3.76 -10.07
C GLY A 68 1.98 -4.83 -10.23
N GLN A 69 2.80 -5.04 -9.19
CA GLN A 69 3.84 -6.07 -9.17
C GLN A 69 3.24 -7.48 -9.30
N ILE A 70 2.20 -7.81 -8.53
CA ILE A 70 1.53 -9.11 -8.58
C ILE A 70 0.98 -9.42 -9.98
N ILE A 71 0.47 -8.41 -10.69
CA ILE A 71 -0.05 -8.58 -12.06
C ILE A 71 1.09 -8.83 -13.05
N GLN A 72 2.20 -8.10 -12.92
CA GLN A 72 3.37 -8.26 -13.78
C GLN A 72 4.02 -9.64 -13.58
N ASP A 73 4.28 -10.04 -12.34
CA ASP A 73 4.89 -11.33 -12.01
C ASP A 73 4.10 -12.50 -12.63
N LYS A 74 2.77 -12.47 -12.54
CA LYS A 74 1.89 -13.47 -13.15
C LYS A 74 1.93 -13.48 -14.68
N THR A 75 2.11 -12.31 -15.30
CA THR A 75 2.20 -12.21 -16.76
C THR A 75 3.53 -12.79 -17.25
N ASP A 76 4.61 -12.51 -16.53
CA ASP A 76 5.94 -13.03 -16.84
C ASP A 76 6.02 -14.55 -16.67
N GLU A 77 5.43 -15.10 -15.60
CA GLU A 77 5.32 -16.55 -15.38
C GLU A 77 4.63 -17.30 -16.54
N VAL A 78 3.53 -16.74 -17.07
CA VAL A 78 2.82 -17.33 -18.21
C VAL A 78 3.70 -17.34 -19.46
N SER A 79 4.41 -16.24 -19.73
CA SER A 79 5.30 -16.13 -20.90
C SER A 79 6.52 -17.07 -20.83
N GLU A 80 7.07 -17.30 -19.63
CA GLU A 80 8.17 -18.23 -19.36
C GLU A 80 7.71 -19.69 -19.50
N GLY A 81 6.50 -20.02 -19.05
CA GLY A 81 5.92 -21.36 -19.16
C GLY A 81 5.69 -21.80 -20.60
N GLU A 82 5.29 -20.89 -21.49
CA GLU A 82 5.09 -21.20 -22.92
C GLU A 82 6.41 -21.51 -23.65
N LYS A 83 7.50 -20.79 -23.35
CA LYS A 83 8.81 -21.04 -23.97
C LYS A 83 9.35 -22.44 -23.67
N ARG A 84 9.10 -22.96 -22.46
CA ARG A 84 9.55 -24.30 -22.04
C ARG A 84 8.80 -25.46 -22.70
N LYS A 85 7.66 -25.23 -23.36
CA LYS A 85 6.89 -26.28 -24.05
C LYS A 85 7.26 -26.43 -25.54
N GLY A 86 8.00 -25.48 -26.12
CA GLY A 86 8.30 -25.42 -27.56
C GLY A 86 9.59 -26.14 -28.01
N GLU A 87 10.44 -26.62 -27.11
CA GLU A 87 11.78 -27.12 -27.44
C GLU A 87 11.97 -28.64 -27.27
N GLY A 88 10.87 -29.40 -27.27
CA GLY A 88 10.92 -30.85 -27.02
C GLY A 88 11.04 -31.77 -28.25
N ASP A 89 11.06 -31.26 -29.49
CA ASP A 89 10.84 -32.15 -30.67
C ASP A 89 11.68 -31.83 -31.92
N ARG A 90 12.85 -31.18 -31.76
CA ARG A 90 13.83 -31.09 -32.86
C ARG A 90 14.75 -32.29 -32.82
N GLY A 91 14.22 -33.41 -33.30
CA GLY A 91 14.85 -34.71 -33.31
C GLY A 91 16.31 -34.72 -33.79
N SER A 92 17.14 -35.45 -33.05
CA SER A 92 18.44 -35.96 -33.50
C SER A 92 18.27 -36.74 -34.81
N ARG A 93 18.58 -36.11 -35.94
CA ARG A 93 18.80 -36.82 -37.20
C ARG A 93 20.29 -36.98 -37.40
N GLY A 94 20.82 -38.09 -36.89
CA GLY A 94 22.21 -38.47 -37.08
C GLY A 94 22.50 -38.68 -38.56
N ASP A 95 23.46 -37.94 -39.10
CA ASP A 95 24.04 -38.22 -40.40
C ASP A 95 25.42 -38.83 -40.18
N ASN A 96 25.47 -40.15 -40.22
CA ASN A 96 26.69 -40.93 -40.34
C ASN A 96 26.99 -41.08 -41.85
N ARG A 97 27.82 -40.20 -42.42
CA ARG A 97 28.42 -40.44 -43.74
C ARG A 97 29.86 -40.91 -43.58
N ARG A 98 29.99 -42.18 -43.96
CA ARG A 98 31.17 -42.99 -44.23
C ARG A 98 32.17 -42.31 -45.17
#